data_AF-A0A1Y4JF03-F1
#
_entry.id   AF-A0A1Y4JF03-F1
#
_cell.length_a   1.000
_cell.length_b   1.000
_cell.length_c   1.000
_cell.angle_alpha   90.00
_cell.angle_beta   90.00
_cell.angle_gamma   90.00
#
_symmetry.space_group_name_H-M   'P 1'
#
loop_
_entity.id
_entity.type
_entity.pdbx_description
1 polymer ?
#
loop_
_entity_poly.entity_id
_entity_poly.type
_entity_poly.pdbx_seq_one_letter_code
_entity_poly.pdbx_strand_id
1 'polypeptide(L)'
;MNKINWKLFLFLGFLFVGMNGNSQNDISSTDFSNYFSRSTDEVIYPDNDGFIRRWLLLEPINKPNRSNTVFTDSYIRKAFTTEYFSSQFNGVPKDGDKVRVGDQILKWHALDSKLFNVKLFRFASNLDKQVYGVLFWAVTVLNCPDDICNVRMSVGSNSASMWWLNGEEAVILSGDRRMVKDDCMSGRLTLKKGKNIIRGAVINGPGMSDFCLRFIDENGNPVKNITITYK
;
A
#
# COMPACT_ATOMS: atom_id res chain seq x y z
N MET A 1 44.00 -64.65 31.56
CA MET A 1 43.14 -65.43 30.65
C MET A 1 42.08 -64.50 30.08
N ASN A 2 42.04 -64.40 28.74
CA ASN A 2 40.95 -63.91 27.86
C ASN A 2 40.47 -62.45 28.04
N LYS A 3 40.21 -61.64 27.02
CA LYS A 3 40.50 -61.59 25.57
C LYS A 3 40.06 -60.17 25.16
N ILE A 4 40.82 -59.51 24.30
CA ILE A 4 40.43 -58.25 23.63
C ILE A 4 39.24 -58.51 22.69
N ASN A 5 38.26 -57.60 22.62
CA ASN A 5 37.70 -57.22 21.31
C ASN A 5 37.07 -55.82 21.25
N TRP A 6 37.09 -55.31 20.03
CA TRP A 6 37.15 -53.92 19.60
C TRP A 6 35.75 -53.36 19.26
N LYS A 7 35.59 -52.02 19.43
CA LYS A 7 34.74 -51.11 18.63
C LYS A 7 33.26 -51.46 18.44
N LEU A 8 32.40 -50.62 19.02
CA LEU A 8 31.38 -49.94 18.21
C LEU A 8 31.07 -48.55 18.79
N PHE A 9 31.45 -47.53 18.02
CA PHE A 9 31.02 -46.15 18.22
C PHE A 9 29.56 -46.02 17.77
N LEU A 10 28.71 -45.41 18.58
CA LEU A 10 27.43 -44.85 18.16
C LEU A 10 27.23 -43.53 18.92
N PHE A 11 27.78 -42.45 18.36
CA PHE A 11 27.39 -41.09 18.70
C PHE A 11 26.03 -40.83 18.05
N LEU A 12 24.94 -40.84 18.83
CA LEU A 12 23.68 -40.23 18.40
C LEU A 12 23.81 -38.71 18.54
N GLY A 13 24.32 -38.07 17.48
CA GLY A 13 24.12 -36.64 17.27
C GLY A 13 22.71 -36.42 16.73
N PHE A 14 21.78 -36.02 17.58
CA PHE A 14 20.53 -35.43 17.11
C PHE A 14 20.82 -34.01 16.62
N LEU A 15 21.07 -33.89 15.32
CA LEU A 15 20.98 -32.62 14.60
C LEU A 15 19.54 -32.12 14.72
N PHE A 16 19.33 -31.04 15.48
CA PHE A 16 18.17 -30.18 15.28
C PHE A 16 18.33 -29.55 13.89
N VAL A 17 17.73 -30.18 12.87
CA VAL A 17 17.47 -29.53 11.60
C VAL A 17 16.44 -28.45 11.90
N GLY A 18 16.91 -27.21 11.98
CA GLY A 18 16.05 -26.04 12.01
C GLY A 18 15.13 -26.10 10.79
N MET A 19 13.84 -26.30 11.04
CA MET A 19 12.82 -26.01 10.04
C MET A 19 12.78 -24.48 9.89
N ASN A 20 13.64 -23.94 9.03
CA ASN A 20 13.38 -22.65 8.40
C ASN A 20 12.15 -22.86 7.51
N GLY A 21 10.96 -22.67 8.11
CA GLY A 21 9.70 -22.58 7.40
C GLY A 21 9.72 -21.33 6.52
N ASN A 22 10.31 -21.44 5.34
CA ASN A 22 10.21 -20.44 4.30
C ASN A 22 8.84 -20.59 3.63
N SER A 23 7.77 -20.16 4.32
CA SER A 23 6.40 -20.16 3.79
C SER A 23 6.14 -18.96 2.85
N GLN A 24 7.11 -18.63 2.00
CA GLN A 24 6.99 -17.60 0.95
C GLN A 24 6.71 -18.19 -0.44
N ASN A 25 6.81 -19.52 -0.62
CA ASN A 25 6.95 -20.13 -1.95
C ASN A 25 5.68 -20.79 -2.55
N ASP A 26 4.47 -20.39 -2.16
CA ASP A 26 3.27 -20.93 -2.82
C ASP A 26 2.16 -19.88 -3.02
N ILE A 27 2.56 -18.66 -3.39
CA ILE A 27 1.62 -17.68 -3.92
C ILE A 27 1.40 -18.06 -5.38
N SER A 28 0.26 -18.66 -5.70
CA SER A 28 -0.12 -18.92 -7.09
C SER A 28 0.12 -17.66 -7.94
N SER A 29 0.98 -17.79 -8.95
CA SER A 29 1.44 -16.68 -9.78
C SER A 29 0.26 -16.13 -10.56
N THR A 30 -0.39 -15.09 -10.05
CA THR A 30 -1.41 -14.36 -10.77
C THR A 30 -0.73 -13.20 -11.48
N ASP A 31 -0.71 -13.26 -12.82
CA ASP A 31 -0.03 -12.29 -13.68
C ASP A 31 -0.38 -10.84 -13.27
N PHE A 32 0.66 -10.00 -13.12
CA PHE A 32 0.57 -8.56 -12.86
C PHE A 32 -0.46 -7.88 -13.76
N SER A 33 -0.52 -8.30 -15.02
CA SER A 33 -1.44 -7.75 -16.02
C SER A 33 -2.92 -7.97 -15.68
N ASN A 34 -3.27 -8.91 -14.80
CA ASN A 34 -4.65 -9.09 -14.33
C ASN A 34 -5.12 -7.96 -13.42
N TYR A 35 -4.19 -7.25 -12.78
CA TYR A 35 -4.50 -6.24 -11.77
C TYR A 35 -4.12 -4.83 -12.21
N PHE A 36 -3.06 -4.70 -13.01
CA PHE A 36 -2.47 -3.41 -13.35
C PHE A 36 -2.18 -3.28 -14.84
N SER A 37 -2.26 -2.05 -15.32
CA SER A 37 -1.63 -1.58 -16.54
C SER A 37 -0.70 -0.41 -16.23
N ARG A 38 0.32 -0.20 -17.06
CA ARG A 38 1.13 1.03 -16.99
C ARG A 38 0.24 2.24 -17.24
N SER A 39 0.35 3.26 -16.40
CA SER A 39 -0.35 4.53 -16.66
C SER A 39 0.26 5.21 -17.89
N THR A 40 -0.61 5.83 -18.68
CA THR A 40 -0.24 6.66 -19.83
C THR A 40 -0.32 8.14 -19.46
N ASP A 41 0.21 9.02 -20.32
CA ASP A 41 0.05 10.47 -20.17
C ASP A 41 -1.37 10.99 -20.44
N GLU A 42 -2.28 10.10 -20.87
CA GLU A 42 -3.67 10.43 -21.14
C GLU A 42 -4.41 10.82 -19.88
N VAL A 43 -5.29 11.81 -19.99
CA VAL A 43 -6.17 12.20 -18.90
C VAL A 43 -7.22 11.11 -18.70
N ILE A 44 -7.39 10.64 -17.46
CA ILE A 44 -8.47 9.71 -17.11
C ILE A 44 -9.42 10.32 -16.09
N TYR A 45 -10.57 9.68 -15.91
CA TYR A 45 -11.59 10.06 -14.95
C TYR A 45 -11.71 8.96 -13.88
N PRO A 46 -12.32 9.28 -12.72
CA PRO A 46 -12.80 8.23 -11.82
C PRO A 46 -13.66 7.21 -12.57
N ASP A 47 -13.72 5.98 -12.07
CA ASP A 47 -14.60 4.97 -12.67
C ASP A 47 -16.09 5.32 -12.50
N ASN A 48 -16.98 4.44 -12.99
CA ASN A 48 -18.42 4.67 -12.96
C ASN A 48 -18.97 4.91 -11.54
N ASP A 49 -18.33 4.30 -10.53
CA ASP A 49 -18.65 4.41 -9.11
C ASP A 49 -17.83 5.51 -8.41
N GLY A 50 -16.98 6.24 -9.13
CA GLY A 50 -16.15 7.32 -8.61
C GLY A 50 -14.79 6.90 -8.05
N PHE A 51 -14.38 5.63 -8.18
CA PHE A 51 -13.09 5.19 -7.65
C PHE A 51 -11.91 5.66 -8.50
N ILE A 52 -10.87 6.07 -7.79
CA ILE A 52 -9.59 6.49 -8.38
C ILE A 52 -8.72 5.26 -8.61
N ARG A 53 -8.36 5.03 -9.88
CA ARG A 53 -7.60 3.84 -10.28
C ARG A 53 -6.16 4.11 -10.68
N ARG A 54 -5.77 5.36 -10.94
CA ARG A 54 -4.41 5.74 -11.33
C ARG A 54 -3.60 6.22 -10.15
N TRP A 55 -2.44 5.59 -9.93
CA TRP A 55 -1.58 5.82 -8.78
C TRP A 55 -0.10 5.69 -9.15
N LEU A 56 0.71 6.55 -8.56
CA LEU A 56 2.13 6.27 -8.31
C LEU A 56 2.24 5.43 -7.05
N LEU A 57 2.76 4.21 -7.18
CA LEU A 57 2.96 3.28 -6.09
C LEU A 57 4.45 3.07 -5.86
N LEU A 58 4.91 3.28 -4.63
CA LEU A 58 6.25 2.92 -4.23
C LEU A 58 6.29 1.42 -3.93
N GLU A 59 7.35 0.74 -4.36
CA GLU A 59 7.68 -0.60 -3.88
C GLU A 59 7.65 -0.68 -2.34
N PRO A 60 7.28 -1.84 -1.75
CA PRO A 60 7.07 -1.93 -0.31
C PRO A 60 8.34 -1.62 0.49
N ILE A 61 8.18 -0.76 1.50
CA ILE A 61 9.16 -0.57 2.57
C ILE A 61 9.04 -1.75 3.53
N ASN A 62 10.15 -2.39 3.84
CA ASN A 62 10.21 -3.47 4.82
C ASN A 62 9.94 -2.90 6.22
N LYS A 63 8.87 -3.39 6.85
CA LYS A 63 8.43 -2.96 8.17
C LYS A 63 7.88 -4.20 8.90
N PRO A 64 8.73 -5.08 9.46
CA PRO A 64 8.40 -6.48 9.80
C PRO A 64 7.44 -6.63 10.99
N ASN A 65 6.23 -6.09 10.85
CA ASN A 65 5.12 -6.24 11.76
C ASN A 65 4.58 -7.68 11.65
N ARG A 66 4.71 -8.44 12.74
CA ARG A 66 4.27 -9.86 12.78
C ARG A 66 2.77 -10.03 12.99
N SER A 67 2.05 -8.95 13.31
CA SER A 67 0.61 -8.94 13.58
C SER A 67 0.04 -7.58 13.17
N ASN A 68 -1.25 -7.57 12.79
CA ASN A 68 -2.01 -6.36 12.53
C ASN A 68 -2.64 -5.76 13.80
N THR A 69 -2.69 -6.51 14.90
CA THR A 69 -3.26 -6.05 16.18
C THR A 69 -2.56 -4.85 16.80
N VAL A 70 -1.34 -4.53 16.34
CA VAL A 70 -0.54 -3.39 16.82
C VAL A 70 -0.84 -2.08 16.08
N PHE A 71 -1.71 -2.09 15.06
CA PHE A 71 -2.01 -0.92 14.25
C PHE A 71 -3.00 0.02 14.92
N THR A 72 -2.67 0.52 16.12
CA THR A 72 -3.40 1.62 16.76
C THR A 72 -3.18 2.94 16.03
N ASP A 73 -4.06 3.93 16.23
CA ASP A 73 -3.89 5.29 15.70
C ASP A 73 -2.51 5.87 16.00
N SER A 74 -2.06 5.76 17.24
CA SER A 74 -0.75 6.28 17.67
C SER A 74 0.41 5.57 16.98
N TYR A 75 0.32 4.25 16.80
CA TYR A 75 1.33 3.47 16.11
C TYR A 75 1.40 3.86 14.64
N ILE A 76 0.27 3.86 13.92
CA ILE A 76 0.28 4.10 12.48
C ILE A 76 0.59 5.57 12.17
N ARG A 77 0.11 6.51 12.98
CA ARG A 77 0.48 7.93 12.83
C ARG A 77 1.98 8.10 12.97
N LYS A 78 2.60 7.53 14.01
CA LYS A 78 4.06 7.55 14.17
C LYS A 78 4.77 6.87 12.99
N ALA A 79 4.28 5.71 12.57
CA ALA A 79 4.87 4.96 11.47
C ALA A 79 4.82 5.73 10.16
N PHE A 80 3.73 6.43 9.85
CA PHE A 80 3.54 7.12 8.59
C PHE A 80 4.11 8.55 8.57
N THR A 81 4.30 9.19 9.72
CA THR A 81 5.00 10.48 9.81
C THR A 81 6.50 10.36 10.04
N THR A 82 7.01 9.13 10.24
CA THR A 82 8.45 8.87 10.18
C THR A 82 8.94 9.12 8.75
N GLU A 83 9.98 9.94 8.60
CA GLU A 83 10.63 10.16 7.30
C GLU A 83 11.47 8.93 6.92
N TYR A 84 11.06 8.20 5.88
CA TYR A 84 11.80 7.05 5.36
C TYR A 84 12.75 7.42 4.23
N PHE A 85 12.43 8.48 3.49
CA PHE A 85 13.22 9.01 2.37
C PHE A 85 12.98 10.51 2.23
N SER A 86 13.97 11.20 1.63
CA SER A 86 13.90 12.64 1.39
C SER A 86 12.65 13.03 0.60
N SER A 87 12.00 14.11 1.01
CA SER A 87 10.82 14.65 0.32
C SER A 87 9.59 13.72 0.33
N GLN A 88 9.49 12.79 1.29
CA GLN A 88 8.34 11.88 1.42
C GLN A 88 6.97 12.57 1.36
N PHE A 89 6.85 13.77 1.95
CA PHE A 89 5.63 14.57 1.94
C PHE A 89 5.66 15.75 0.95
N ASN A 90 6.76 15.93 0.21
CA ASN A 90 6.99 17.09 -0.64
C ASN A 90 7.01 16.71 -2.13
N GLY A 91 6.18 17.37 -2.93
CA GLY A 91 6.13 17.13 -4.38
C GLY A 91 5.41 15.84 -4.80
N VAL A 92 5.32 15.61 -6.10
CA VAL A 92 4.76 14.38 -6.71
C VAL A 92 5.94 13.59 -7.29
N PRO A 93 6.14 12.32 -6.90
CA PRO A 93 7.21 11.50 -7.48
C PRO A 93 6.93 11.24 -8.96
N LYS A 94 7.94 10.80 -9.72
CA LYS A 94 7.78 10.43 -11.12
C LYS A 94 7.83 8.92 -11.29
N ASP A 95 7.23 8.42 -12.39
CA ASP A 95 7.40 7.02 -12.76
C ASP A 95 8.88 6.70 -12.90
N GLY A 96 9.31 5.62 -12.24
CA GLY A 96 10.68 5.16 -12.25
C GLY A 96 11.65 5.89 -11.32
N ASP A 97 11.22 6.93 -10.60
CA ASP A 97 12.03 7.53 -9.54
C ASP A 97 12.44 6.46 -8.51
N LYS A 98 13.67 6.57 -8.02
CA LYS A 98 14.22 5.68 -7.01
C LYS A 98 14.49 6.45 -5.72
N VAL A 99 14.12 5.86 -4.60
CA VAL A 99 14.41 6.38 -3.26
C VAL A 99 15.16 5.34 -2.45
N ARG A 100 16.06 5.82 -1.59
CA ARG A 100 16.75 4.97 -0.62
C ARG A 100 16.00 5.00 0.70
N VAL A 101 15.65 3.84 1.22
CA VAL A 101 15.02 3.66 2.54
C VAL A 101 15.85 2.66 3.33
N GLY A 102 16.72 3.16 4.21
CA GLY A 102 17.73 2.33 4.86
C GLY A 102 18.64 1.64 3.83
N ASP A 103 18.61 0.31 3.83
CA ASP A 103 19.33 -0.55 2.88
C ASP A 103 18.57 -0.83 1.58
N GLN A 104 17.27 -0.49 1.51
CA GLN A 104 16.44 -0.69 0.33
C GLN A 104 16.63 0.44 -0.69
N ILE A 105 16.68 0.09 -1.97
CA ILE A 105 16.46 1.02 -3.08
C ILE A 105 15.11 0.66 -3.70
N LEU A 106 14.14 1.54 -3.54
CA LEU A 106 12.75 1.32 -3.93
C LEU A 106 12.39 2.21 -5.12
N LYS A 107 11.61 1.65 -6.04
CA LYS A 107 11.18 2.33 -7.26
C LYS A 107 9.71 2.74 -7.18
N TRP A 108 9.39 3.92 -7.69
CA TRP A 108 8.03 4.38 -7.96
C TRP A 108 7.52 3.85 -9.30
N HIS A 109 6.26 3.42 -9.34
CA HIS A 109 5.60 2.90 -10.54
C HIS A 109 4.27 3.62 -10.77
N ALA A 110 4.09 4.23 -11.94
CA ALA A 110 2.80 4.79 -12.37
C ALA A 110 1.92 3.68 -12.97
N LEU A 111 0.84 3.35 -12.26
CA LEU A 111 -0.03 2.22 -12.57
C LEU A 111 -1.50 2.60 -12.52
N ASP A 112 -2.26 2.03 -13.45
CA ASP A 112 -3.71 2.05 -13.45
C ASP A 112 -4.22 0.69 -12.96
N SER A 113 -5.03 0.68 -11.90
CA SER A 113 -5.72 -0.53 -11.45
C SER A 113 -6.81 -0.91 -12.44
N LYS A 114 -6.89 -2.20 -12.77
CA LYS A 114 -8.00 -2.77 -13.54
C LYS A 114 -9.27 -2.98 -12.72
N LEU A 115 -9.17 -2.85 -11.39
CA LEU A 115 -10.26 -3.01 -10.43
C LEU A 115 -10.56 -1.67 -9.73
N PHE A 116 -11.67 -1.60 -9.00
CA PHE A 116 -12.00 -0.42 -8.17
C PHE A 116 -11.00 -0.22 -7.01
N ASN A 117 -10.36 -1.30 -6.55
CA ASN A 117 -9.31 -1.26 -5.54
C ASN A 117 -7.93 -1.57 -6.13
N VAL A 118 -6.89 -1.09 -5.45
CA VAL A 118 -5.49 -1.25 -5.79
C VAL A 118 -4.94 -2.44 -5.01
N LYS A 119 -4.62 -3.55 -5.70
CA LYS A 119 -4.17 -4.81 -5.09
C LYS A 119 -2.70 -4.78 -4.68
N LEU A 120 -2.37 -4.11 -3.57
CA LEU A 120 -0.99 -3.93 -3.08
C LEU A 120 -0.22 -5.23 -2.82
N PHE A 121 -0.88 -6.28 -2.30
CA PHE A 121 -0.26 -7.59 -2.15
C PHE A 121 0.18 -8.16 -3.50
N ARG A 122 -0.67 -8.01 -4.53
CA ARG A 122 -0.37 -8.49 -5.88
C ARG A 122 0.66 -7.61 -6.58
N PHE A 123 0.68 -6.31 -6.28
CA PHE A 123 1.74 -5.40 -6.72
C PHE A 123 3.10 -5.85 -6.17
N ALA A 124 3.22 -6.11 -4.87
CA ALA A 124 4.46 -6.58 -4.27
C ALA A 124 4.87 -7.99 -4.75
N SER A 125 3.93 -8.94 -4.76
CA SER A 125 4.24 -10.33 -5.11
C SER A 125 4.72 -10.49 -6.56
N ASN A 126 4.13 -9.76 -7.50
CA ASN A 126 4.51 -9.81 -8.91
C ASN A 126 5.78 -9.02 -9.24
N LEU A 127 6.31 -8.26 -8.28
CA LEU A 127 7.62 -7.60 -8.37
C LEU A 127 8.71 -8.37 -7.61
N ASP A 128 8.39 -9.59 -7.14
CA ASP A 128 9.24 -10.41 -6.27
C ASP A 128 9.73 -9.66 -5.01
N LYS A 129 8.85 -8.84 -4.42
CA LYS A 129 9.11 -8.07 -3.21
C LYS A 129 8.48 -8.72 -1.98
N GLN A 130 8.93 -8.30 -0.79
CA GLN A 130 8.30 -8.70 0.47
C GLN A 130 6.81 -8.31 0.46
N VAL A 131 5.95 -9.24 0.89
CA VAL A 131 4.48 -9.05 0.89
C VAL A 131 3.88 -8.88 2.29
N TYR A 132 4.60 -9.30 3.33
CA TYR A 132 4.17 -9.24 4.73
C TYR A 132 5.13 -8.37 5.55
N GLY A 133 4.59 -7.67 6.55
CA GLY A 133 5.35 -6.73 7.35
C GLY A 133 5.91 -5.64 6.44
N VAL A 134 5.02 -4.92 5.78
CA VAL A 134 5.37 -3.92 4.77
C VAL A 134 4.54 -2.66 4.91
N LEU A 135 5.09 -1.57 4.41
CA LEU A 135 4.45 -0.26 4.30
C LEU A 135 4.54 0.20 2.83
N PHE A 136 3.41 0.61 2.27
CA PHE A 136 3.31 1.15 0.92
C PHE A 136 3.02 2.64 0.95
N TRP A 137 3.57 3.36 -0.03
CA TRP A 137 3.17 4.73 -0.34
C TRP A 137 2.43 4.76 -1.68
N ALA A 138 1.34 5.52 -1.72
CA ALA A 138 0.53 5.77 -2.90
C ALA A 138 0.33 7.28 -3.09
N VAL A 139 0.51 7.77 -4.31
CA VAL A 139 0.32 9.18 -4.67
C VAL A 139 -0.49 9.28 -5.95
N THR A 140 -1.40 10.25 -6.01
CA THR A 140 -2.10 10.58 -7.26
C THR A 140 -2.46 12.06 -7.27
N VAL A 141 -2.79 12.57 -8.46
CA VAL A 141 -3.10 13.98 -8.68
C VAL A 141 -4.48 14.10 -9.28
N LEU A 142 -5.35 14.85 -8.60
CA LEU A 142 -6.65 15.26 -9.13
C LEU A 142 -6.55 16.67 -9.69
N ASN A 143 -7.16 16.91 -10.86
CA ASN A 143 -7.37 18.27 -11.35
C ASN A 143 -8.87 18.56 -11.43
N CYS A 144 -9.28 19.62 -10.75
CA CYS A 144 -10.67 20.06 -10.69
C CYS A 144 -10.89 21.30 -11.56
N PRO A 145 -11.97 21.39 -12.34
CA PRO A 145 -12.27 22.58 -13.14
C PRO A 145 -12.60 23.80 -12.27
N ASP A 146 -13.18 23.57 -11.09
CA ASP A 146 -13.55 24.57 -10.09
C ASP A 146 -13.38 24.00 -8.67
N ASP A 147 -13.53 24.85 -7.65
CA ASP A 147 -13.59 24.39 -6.26
C ASP A 147 -14.82 23.49 -6.07
N ILE A 148 -14.63 22.33 -5.42
CA ILE A 148 -15.69 21.40 -5.07
C ILE A 148 -15.74 21.29 -3.55
N CYS A 149 -16.66 22.04 -2.95
CA CYS A 149 -16.86 22.11 -1.51
C CYS A 149 -17.68 20.93 -0.98
N ASN A 150 -17.63 20.74 0.34
CA ASN A 150 -18.46 19.79 1.09
C ASN A 150 -18.32 18.32 0.69
N VAL A 151 -17.22 17.95 0.03
CA VAL A 151 -16.93 16.56 -0.32
C VAL A 151 -16.34 15.80 0.86
N ARG A 152 -16.38 14.47 0.80
CA ARG A 152 -15.63 13.60 1.71
C ARG A 152 -14.73 12.66 0.92
N MET A 153 -13.51 12.47 1.41
CA MET A 153 -12.63 11.40 0.98
C MET A 153 -13.13 10.10 1.62
N SER A 154 -13.58 9.16 0.81
CA SER A 154 -14.09 7.86 1.25
C SER A 154 -13.08 6.77 0.90
N VAL A 155 -12.66 6.02 1.91
CA VAL A 155 -11.54 5.09 1.82
C VAL A 155 -11.92 3.75 2.40
N GLY A 156 -11.47 2.69 1.74
CA GLY A 156 -11.33 1.39 2.38
C GLY A 156 -9.91 0.87 2.24
N SER A 157 -9.46 0.07 3.21
CA SER A 157 -8.09 -0.44 3.23
C SER A 157 -7.98 -1.79 3.91
N ASN A 158 -7.02 -2.59 3.45
CA ASN A 158 -6.50 -3.76 4.12
C ASN A 158 -4.97 -3.64 4.22
N SER A 159 -4.35 -3.61 5.40
CA SER A 159 -4.98 -3.43 6.72
C SER A 159 -5.13 -1.95 7.04
N ALA A 160 -4.21 -1.35 7.81
CA ALA A 160 -4.35 0.02 8.28
C ALA A 160 -3.79 1.03 7.27
N SER A 161 -4.36 2.23 7.21
CA SER A 161 -3.88 3.29 6.34
C SER A 161 -4.13 4.69 6.88
N MET A 162 -3.48 5.67 6.27
CA MET A 162 -3.67 7.09 6.53
C MET A 162 -3.52 7.86 5.23
N TRP A 163 -4.33 8.90 5.07
CA TRP A 163 -4.47 9.63 3.82
C TRP A 163 -4.44 11.13 4.04
N TRP A 164 -3.80 11.83 3.10
CA TRP A 164 -3.65 13.26 3.10
C TRP A 164 -4.16 13.85 1.79
N LEU A 165 -4.80 15.01 1.88
CA LEU A 165 -5.16 15.87 0.77
C LEU A 165 -4.35 17.16 0.87
N ASN A 166 -3.55 17.46 -0.16
CA ASN A 166 -2.73 18.68 -0.21
C ASN A 166 -1.78 18.86 0.99
N GLY A 167 -1.34 17.77 1.61
CA GLY A 167 -0.45 17.78 2.79
C GLY A 167 -1.19 17.83 4.13
N GLU A 168 -2.50 18.07 4.11
CA GLU A 168 -3.36 18.02 5.30
C GLU A 168 -3.92 16.61 5.46
N GLU A 169 -3.96 16.13 6.71
CA GLU A 169 -4.55 14.83 7.01
C GLU A 169 -6.05 14.84 6.73
N ALA A 170 -6.52 13.81 6.03
CA ALA A 170 -7.93 13.67 5.64
C ALA A 170 -8.63 12.52 6.38
N VAL A 171 -8.03 11.33 6.41
CA VAL A 171 -8.64 10.14 7.04
C VAL A 171 -7.58 9.16 7.52
N ILE A 172 -7.89 8.47 8.62
CA ILE A 172 -7.07 7.44 9.23
C ILE A 172 -7.93 6.18 9.44
N LEU A 173 -7.36 5.02 9.14
CA LEU A 173 -7.98 3.71 9.24
C LEU A 173 -7.04 2.81 10.03
N SER A 174 -7.25 2.71 11.34
CA SER A 174 -6.46 1.85 12.24
C SER A 174 -7.10 0.48 12.47
N GLY A 175 -6.31 -0.44 13.00
CA GLY A 175 -6.72 -1.80 13.36
C GLY A 175 -6.42 -2.84 12.27
N ASP A 176 -6.73 -4.09 12.62
CA ASP A 176 -6.70 -5.22 11.69
C ASP A 176 -7.97 -5.19 10.83
N ARG A 177 -7.85 -4.58 9.65
CA ARG A 177 -8.99 -4.30 8.77
C ARG A 177 -9.08 -5.27 7.61
N ARG A 178 -10.28 -5.36 7.06
CA ARG A 178 -10.54 -6.01 5.77
C ARG A 178 -10.91 -4.94 4.76
N MET A 179 -10.76 -5.29 3.48
CA MET A 179 -11.16 -4.42 2.39
C MET A 179 -12.68 -4.26 2.34
N VAL A 180 -13.20 -3.14 2.85
CA VAL A 180 -14.60 -2.72 2.75
C VAL A 180 -14.67 -1.39 1.99
N LYS A 181 -15.53 -1.28 0.98
CA LYS A 181 -15.74 0.00 0.28
C LYS A 181 -16.31 1.01 1.26
N ASP A 182 -15.82 2.25 1.22
CA ASP A 182 -16.31 3.34 2.06
C ASP A 182 -16.24 3.08 3.57
N ASP A 183 -15.24 2.31 4.01
CA ASP A 183 -15.05 1.89 5.40
C ASP A 183 -14.84 3.08 6.36
N CYS A 184 -14.06 4.07 5.94
CA CYS A 184 -13.90 5.32 6.68
C CYS A 184 -13.99 6.52 5.74
N MET A 185 -14.51 7.61 6.28
CA MET A 185 -14.66 8.87 5.56
C MET A 185 -14.00 10.00 6.33
N SER A 186 -13.43 10.95 5.61
CA SER A 186 -12.96 12.21 6.19
C SER A 186 -14.12 13.04 6.74
N GLY A 187 -13.76 14.11 7.46
CA GLY A 187 -14.63 15.29 7.58
C GLY A 187 -14.94 15.93 6.22
N ARG A 188 -15.70 17.03 6.21
CA ARG A 188 -15.94 17.79 4.98
C ARG A 188 -14.64 18.44 4.52
N LEU A 189 -14.34 18.28 3.24
CA LEU A 189 -13.15 18.81 2.57
C LEU A 189 -13.58 19.72 1.41
N THR A 190 -12.61 20.45 0.89
CA THR A 190 -12.73 21.16 -0.40
C THR A 190 -11.64 20.65 -1.33
N LEU A 191 -12.03 20.13 -2.49
CA LEU A 191 -11.10 19.96 -3.59
C LEU A 191 -10.94 21.31 -4.28
N LYS A 192 -9.71 21.84 -4.32
CA LYS A 192 -9.45 23.15 -4.90
C LYS A 192 -9.51 23.10 -6.41
N LYS A 193 -9.88 24.19 -7.07
CA LYS A 193 -9.70 24.40 -8.49
C LYS A 193 -8.25 24.12 -8.87
N GLY A 194 -8.04 23.40 -9.96
CA GLY A 194 -6.74 22.94 -10.39
C GLY A 194 -6.24 21.75 -9.59
N LYS A 195 -4.94 21.75 -9.29
CA LYS A 195 -4.19 20.59 -8.80
C LYS A 195 -4.47 20.30 -7.33
N ASN A 196 -4.85 19.06 -7.02
CA ASN A 196 -4.93 18.50 -5.69
C ASN A 196 -4.10 17.22 -5.62
N ILE A 197 -3.26 17.10 -4.60
CA ILE A 197 -2.39 15.92 -4.43
C ILE A 197 -2.96 15.06 -3.30
N ILE A 198 -3.21 13.79 -3.62
CA ILE A 198 -3.58 12.79 -2.63
C ILE A 198 -2.35 11.96 -2.34
N ARG A 199 -2.06 11.76 -1.06
CA ARG A 199 -1.04 10.82 -0.59
C ARG A 199 -1.68 9.84 0.36
N GLY A 200 -1.26 8.59 0.29
CA GLY A 200 -1.69 7.54 1.19
C GLY A 200 -0.52 6.68 1.62
N ALA A 201 -0.58 6.22 2.85
CA ALA A 201 0.29 5.17 3.36
C ALA A 201 -0.56 4.00 3.83
N VAL A 202 -0.19 2.79 3.44
CA VAL A 202 -0.88 1.54 3.84
C VAL A 202 0.13 0.63 4.52
N ILE A 203 -0.20 0.09 5.69
CA ILE A 203 0.65 -0.83 6.44
C ILE A 203 -0.04 -2.17 6.63
N ASN A 204 0.73 -3.23 6.48
CA ASN A 204 0.26 -4.60 6.63
C ASN A 204 1.29 -5.46 7.33
N GLY A 205 0.86 -6.24 8.32
CA GLY A 205 1.63 -7.33 8.90
C GLY A 205 1.44 -8.58 8.04
N PRO A 206 0.72 -9.61 8.49
CA PRO A 206 0.34 -10.74 7.65
C PRO A 206 -0.93 -10.45 6.82
N GLY A 207 -1.18 -11.27 5.80
CA GLY A 207 -2.43 -11.27 5.03
C GLY A 207 -2.39 -10.40 3.77
N MET A 208 -3.54 -10.30 3.11
CA MET A 208 -3.69 -9.50 1.88
C MET A 208 -3.58 -8.01 2.20
N SER A 209 -3.17 -7.22 1.21
CA SER A 209 -3.19 -5.76 1.30
C SER A 209 -3.74 -5.13 0.03
N ASP A 210 -4.60 -4.13 0.21
CA ASP A 210 -5.21 -3.33 -0.84
C ASP A 210 -5.87 -2.07 -0.27
N PHE A 211 -6.30 -1.17 -1.15
CA PHE A 211 -7.11 -0.01 -0.79
C PHE A 211 -8.01 0.40 -1.94
N CYS A 212 -9.06 1.16 -1.65
CA CYS A 212 -9.80 1.93 -2.65
C CYS A 212 -10.11 3.32 -2.10
N LEU A 213 -10.18 4.32 -2.99
CA LEU A 213 -10.48 5.70 -2.62
C LEU A 213 -11.39 6.34 -3.67
N ARG A 214 -12.40 7.08 -3.20
CA ARG A 214 -13.24 7.97 -4.02
C ARG A 214 -13.59 9.23 -3.24
N PHE A 215 -14.08 10.25 -3.93
CA PHE A 215 -14.74 11.38 -3.30
C PHE A 215 -16.25 11.27 -3.47
N ILE A 216 -16.98 11.61 -2.41
CA ILE A 216 -18.43 11.71 -2.42
C ILE A 216 -18.85 13.15 -2.09
N ASP A 217 -19.90 13.64 -2.75
CA ASP A 217 -20.47 14.95 -2.48
C ASP A 217 -21.33 14.95 -1.21
N GLU A 218 -21.91 16.11 -0.89
CA GLU A 218 -22.75 16.27 0.29
C GLU A 218 -24.06 15.46 0.28
N ASN A 219 -24.47 14.99 -0.91
CA ASN A 219 -25.64 14.14 -1.11
C ASN A 219 -25.26 12.65 -1.15
N GLY A 220 -23.98 12.32 -1.00
CA GLY A 220 -23.47 10.95 -1.06
C GLY A 220 -23.22 10.42 -2.48
N ASN A 221 -23.31 11.26 -3.51
CA ASN A 221 -23.01 10.86 -4.88
C ASN A 221 -21.50 10.89 -5.15
N PRO A 222 -20.98 10.00 -6.02
CA PRO A 222 -19.58 10.05 -6.40
C PRO A 222 -19.23 11.33 -7.18
N VAL A 223 -18.14 11.99 -6.79
CA VAL A 223 -17.56 13.13 -7.51
C VAL A 223 -16.80 12.61 -8.73
N LYS A 224 -17.32 12.87 -9.93
CA LYS A 224 -16.78 12.35 -11.20
C LYS A 224 -16.32 13.42 -12.18
N ASN A 225 -16.68 14.69 -11.95
CA ASN A 225 -16.28 15.84 -12.74
C ASN A 225 -14.86 16.33 -12.39
N ILE A 226 -13.94 15.38 -12.23
CA ILE A 226 -12.53 15.59 -11.91
C ILE A 226 -11.69 14.71 -12.84
N THR A 227 -10.46 15.13 -13.10
CA THR A 227 -9.52 14.34 -13.88
C THR A 227 -8.41 13.81 -12.99
N ILE A 228 -7.86 12.65 -13.33
CA ILE A 228 -6.80 11.98 -12.59
C ILE A 228 -5.56 11.91 -13.46
N THR A 229 -4.43 12.29 -12.89
CA THR A 229 -3.10 12.21 -13.47
C THR A 229 -2.12 11.70 -12.41
N TYR A 230 -0.89 11.39 -12.81
CA TYR A 230 0.19 11.06 -11.90
C TYR A 230 1.33 12.10 -11.90
N LYS A 231 1.12 13.26 -12.54
CA LYS A 231 2.14 14.31 -12.73
C LYS A 231 1.69 15.66 -12.19
#